data_AF-A0A352T3N5-F1
#
_entry.id   AF-A0A352T3N5-F1
#
_cell.length_a   1.000
_cell.length_b   1.000
_cell.length_c   1.000
_cell.angle_alpha   90.00
_cell.angle_beta   90.00
_cell.angle_gamma   90.00
#
_symmetry.space_group_name_H-M   'P 1'
#
loop_
_entity.id
_entity.type
_entity.pdbx_description
1 polymer ?
#
loop_
_entity_poly.entity_id
_entity_poly.type
_entity_poly.pdbx_seq_one_letter_code
_entity_poly.pdbx_strand_id
1 'polypeptide(L)'
;MEQKGELVSYRPDIKVVDCTLRDGGLVNNFEFSEDFVRDLYKANVAAGVDYMEFGYKASKEVFNVDDYGKWKFCDEKDIREIVGDNNTDLKISVMADVGRTDFKKDIIPKSESVIDMIRVATYINTIPAAIEMINYCADMGYEVTINIMAISTASENELDLALELLAAQSKASVIYLVDSYGSLYPEQIRRLADKYLKVAEKYGKSVGIHAHNNQQLAFANTIEACTIGVSYLDVTMSGMGRGAGNCYSELLMGFLRNPKYRISPVLKFVEKHMVPLKKAGVVWGCDVQYMITGNANQHPRTAIAFTADGRTDYDNFYTQITSYE
;
A
#
# COMPACT_ATOMS: atom_id res chain seq x y z
N MET A 1 13.67 -22.34 5.48
CA MET A 1 12.29 -22.04 5.90
C MET A 1 12.13 -22.50 7.32
N GLU A 2 12.11 -21.57 8.27
CA GLU A 2 11.45 -21.78 9.56
C GLU A 2 10.17 -20.97 9.52
N GLN A 3 9.02 -21.64 9.61
CA GLN A 3 7.74 -20.98 9.75
C GLN A 3 7.75 -20.23 11.08
N LYS A 4 7.80 -18.89 11.04
CA LYS A 4 7.88 -18.06 12.25
C LYS A 4 6.52 -17.94 12.99
N GLY A 5 5.43 -18.51 12.46
CA GLY A 5 4.12 -18.58 13.11
C GLY A 5 3.08 -19.38 12.33
N GLU A 6 2.00 -19.78 13.01
CA GLU A 6 0.84 -20.41 12.36
C GLU A 6 -0.21 -19.36 11.98
N LEU A 7 -1.06 -19.66 10.98
CA LEU A 7 -2.17 -18.80 10.52
C LEU A 7 -3.07 -18.31 11.67
N VAL A 8 -3.18 -19.08 12.74
CA VAL A 8 -4.06 -18.82 13.89
C VAL A 8 -3.29 -18.47 15.16
N SER A 9 -1.98 -18.23 15.06
CA SER A 9 -1.15 -17.88 16.22
C SER A 9 -1.17 -16.38 16.52
N TYR A 10 -0.99 -16.03 17.79
CA TYR A 10 -0.73 -14.64 18.19
C TYR A 10 0.71 -14.26 17.80
N ARG A 11 0.88 -13.12 17.11
CA ARG A 11 2.18 -12.60 16.70
C ARG A 11 2.30 -11.12 17.11
N PRO A 12 3.01 -10.80 18.22
CA PRO A 12 3.03 -9.45 18.79
C PRO A 12 3.68 -8.39 17.88
N ASP A 13 4.54 -8.82 16.96
CA ASP A 13 5.28 -7.98 16.04
C ASP A 13 4.45 -7.51 14.83
N ILE A 14 3.26 -8.08 14.59
CA ILE A 14 2.40 -7.66 13.48
C ILE A 14 2.01 -6.19 13.63
N LYS A 15 2.17 -5.46 12.53
CA LYS A 15 1.77 -4.08 12.31
C LYS A 15 0.76 -4.02 11.17
N VAL A 16 -0.43 -3.49 11.43
CA VAL A 16 -1.41 -3.23 10.37
C VAL A 16 -1.30 -1.79 9.89
N VAL A 17 -1.23 -1.62 8.57
CA VAL A 17 -1.09 -0.33 7.90
C VAL A 17 -2.32 -0.08 7.02
N ASP A 18 -3.17 0.84 7.43
CA ASP A 18 -4.34 1.25 6.64
C ASP A 18 -3.90 2.20 5.52
N CYS A 19 -4.15 1.82 4.27
CA CYS A 19 -3.79 2.57 3.06
C CYS A 19 -5.01 3.15 2.35
N THR A 20 -6.15 3.27 3.04
CA THR A 20 -7.45 3.57 2.43
C THR A 20 -7.42 4.92 1.72
N LEU A 21 -6.84 5.95 2.34
CA LEU A 21 -6.79 7.28 1.76
C LEU A 21 -5.80 7.36 0.60
N ARG A 22 -4.62 6.72 0.71
CA ARG A 22 -3.57 6.77 -0.32
C ARG A 22 -3.91 5.96 -1.55
N ASP A 23 -4.21 4.67 -1.39
CA ASP A 23 -4.47 3.80 -2.53
C ASP A 23 -5.91 3.94 -3.04
N GLY A 24 -6.86 4.21 -2.14
CA GLY A 24 -8.23 4.59 -2.53
C GLY A 24 -8.30 5.92 -3.26
N GLY A 25 -7.36 6.84 -3.02
CA GLY A 25 -7.25 8.09 -3.77
C GLY A 25 -7.07 7.91 -5.27
N LEU A 26 -6.55 6.75 -5.71
CA LEU A 26 -6.45 6.40 -7.13
C LEU A 26 -7.79 6.06 -7.78
N VAL A 27 -8.86 5.91 -6.99
CA VAL A 27 -10.23 5.63 -7.45
C VAL A 27 -11.03 6.93 -7.66
N ASN A 28 -10.75 7.97 -6.87
CA ASN A 28 -11.53 9.21 -6.84
C ASN A 28 -10.66 10.49 -6.94
N ASN A 29 -9.48 10.40 -7.55
CA ASN A 29 -8.53 11.52 -7.67
C ASN A 29 -8.20 12.21 -6.34
N PHE A 30 -8.19 11.46 -5.23
CA PHE A 30 -7.90 11.95 -3.88
C PHE A 30 -8.95 12.96 -3.35
N GLU A 31 -10.17 12.98 -3.92
CA GLU A 31 -11.27 13.85 -3.49
C GLU A 31 -12.05 13.25 -2.30
N PHE A 32 -11.38 13.05 -1.17
CA PHE A 32 -12.04 12.67 0.07
C PHE A 32 -12.37 13.90 0.91
N SER A 33 -13.61 13.97 1.41
CA SER A 33 -14.02 15.02 2.35
C SER A 33 -13.25 14.92 3.67
N GLU A 34 -13.08 16.04 4.35
CA GLU A 34 -12.40 16.04 5.66
C GLU A 34 -13.13 15.20 6.70
N ASP A 35 -14.47 15.11 6.63
CA ASP A 35 -15.26 14.24 7.49
C ASP A 35 -14.93 12.76 7.25
N PHE A 36 -14.77 12.34 6.00
CA PHE A 36 -14.34 10.98 5.67
C PHE A 36 -12.97 10.70 6.28
N VAL A 37 -12.01 11.60 6.09
CA VAL A 37 -10.63 11.41 6.58
C VAL A 37 -10.56 11.42 8.11
N ARG A 38 -11.31 12.32 8.76
CA ARG A 38 -11.38 12.42 10.22
C ARG A 38 -12.04 11.20 10.84
N ASP A 39 -13.08 10.67 10.22
CA ASP A 39 -13.71 9.44 10.68
C ASP A 39 -12.84 8.22 10.42
N LEU A 40 -12.09 8.17 9.31
CA LEU A 40 -11.12 7.11 9.02
C LEU A 40 -10.01 7.09 10.08
N TYR A 41 -9.44 8.25 10.39
CA TYR A 41 -8.45 8.41 11.46
C TYR A 41 -8.98 7.91 12.81
N LYS A 42 -10.18 8.36 13.22
CA LYS A 42 -10.81 7.92 14.47
C LYS A 42 -11.10 6.42 14.48
N ALA A 43 -11.54 5.85 13.35
CA ALA A 43 -11.80 4.43 13.21
C ALA A 43 -10.50 3.62 13.36
N ASN A 44 -9.41 4.06 12.71
CA ASN A 44 -8.10 3.42 12.78
C ASN A 44 -7.52 3.46 14.21
N VAL A 45 -7.60 4.60 14.91
CA VAL A 45 -7.22 4.72 16.33
C VAL A 45 -8.03 3.73 17.18
N ALA A 46 -9.35 3.72 17.06
CA ALA A 46 -10.22 2.85 17.85
C ALA A 46 -10.07 1.35 17.50
N ALA A 47 -9.66 1.05 16.27
CA ALA A 47 -9.41 -0.30 15.77
C ALA A 47 -8.03 -0.85 16.17
N GLY A 48 -7.13 -0.01 16.70
CA GLY A 48 -5.77 -0.41 17.05
C GLY A 48 -4.85 -0.61 15.84
N VAL A 49 -5.16 0.06 14.72
CA VAL A 49 -4.27 0.13 13.54
C VAL A 49 -2.95 0.81 13.94
N ASP A 50 -1.82 0.32 13.44
CA ASP A 50 -0.51 0.86 13.81
C ASP A 50 -0.12 2.08 12.97
N TYR A 51 -0.44 2.07 11.68
CA TYR A 51 -0.14 3.17 10.75
C TYR A 51 -1.34 3.50 9.87
N MET A 52 -1.61 4.79 9.67
CA MET A 52 -2.56 5.27 8.66
C MET A 52 -1.82 6.06 7.60
N GLU A 53 -1.90 5.57 6.37
CA GLU A 53 -1.31 6.21 5.20
C GLU A 53 -2.30 7.19 4.57
N PHE A 54 -1.99 8.47 4.63
CA PHE A 54 -2.86 9.52 4.10
C PHE A 54 -2.84 9.53 2.57
N GLY A 55 -1.69 9.76 1.97
CA GLY A 55 -1.65 10.06 0.56
C GLY A 55 -0.25 10.17 0.02
N TYR A 56 -0.05 11.01 -0.98
CA TYR A 56 1.24 11.20 -1.62
C TYR A 56 1.86 12.54 -1.23
N LYS A 57 3.19 12.60 -1.26
CA LYS A 57 3.97 13.84 -1.38
C LYS A 57 4.23 14.16 -2.85
N ALA A 58 3.18 14.20 -3.67
CA ALA A 58 3.37 14.43 -5.10
C ALA A 58 3.93 15.85 -5.36
N SER A 59 4.86 15.97 -6.30
CA SER A 59 5.39 17.27 -6.70
C SER A 59 4.33 18.08 -7.44
N LYS A 60 4.11 19.31 -6.97
CA LYS A 60 3.22 20.30 -7.62
C LYS A 60 3.77 20.83 -8.95
N GLU A 61 5.02 20.49 -9.29
CA GLU A 61 5.64 20.81 -10.58
C GLU A 61 5.39 19.70 -11.62
N VAL A 62 5.13 18.47 -11.15
CA VAL A 62 4.84 17.30 -11.99
C VAL A 62 3.34 17.10 -12.18
N PHE A 63 2.54 17.43 -11.16
CA PHE A 63 1.09 17.27 -11.16
C PHE A 63 0.40 18.63 -11.02
N ASN A 64 -0.60 18.87 -11.86
CA ASN A 64 -1.48 20.02 -11.71
C ASN A 64 -2.35 19.85 -10.45
N VAL A 65 -2.32 20.83 -9.56
CA VAL A 65 -3.02 20.78 -8.27
C VAL A 65 -4.53 20.75 -8.44
N ASP A 66 -5.05 21.40 -9.48
CA ASP A 66 -6.49 21.49 -9.74
C ASP A 66 -7.11 20.16 -10.22
N ASP A 67 -6.29 19.19 -10.61
CA ASP A 67 -6.75 17.88 -11.10
C ASP A 67 -6.97 16.86 -9.97
N TYR A 68 -6.55 17.18 -8.73
CA TYR A 68 -6.54 16.25 -7.61
C TYR A 68 -6.96 16.90 -6.29
N GLY A 69 -7.57 16.11 -5.40
CA GLY A 69 -7.80 16.52 -4.03
C GLY A 69 -6.51 16.65 -3.21
N LYS A 70 -6.57 17.40 -2.10
CA LYS A 70 -5.41 17.79 -1.28
C LYS A 70 -4.56 16.63 -0.75
N TRP A 71 -5.15 15.45 -0.59
CA TRP A 71 -4.46 14.23 -0.15
C TRP A 71 -3.49 13.66 -1.20
N LYS A 72 -3.50 14.15 -2.45
CA LYS A 72 -2.44 13.85 -3.43
C LYS A 72 -1.10 14.50 -3.07
N PHE A 73 -1.14 15.60 -2.31
CA PHE A 73 0.02 16.42 -1.98
C PHE A 73 0.38 16.35 -0.49
N CYS A 74 -0.61 16.08 0.37
CA CYS A 74 -0.42 15.90 1.81
C CYS A 74 0.42 17.04 2.43
N ASP A 75 -0.02 18.29 2.23
CA ASP A 75 0.59 19.43 2.90
C ASP A 75 0.44 19.25 4.43
N GLU A 76 1.48 19.63 5.18
CA GLU A 76 1.55 19.44 6.63
C GLU A 76 0.32 20.01 7.36
N LYS A 77 -0.14 21.20 6.93
CA LYS A 77 -1.33 21.87 7.49
C LYS A 77 -2.59 21.01 7.37
N ASP A 78 -2.78 20.33 6.24
CA ASP A 78 -4.01 19.60 5.95
C ASP A 78 -4.08 18.32 6.77
N ILE A 79 -2.92 17.69 7.03
CA ILE A 79 -2.83 16.54 7.93
C ILE A 79 -3.11 17.00 9.38
N ARG A 80 -2.49 18.10 9.82
CA ARG A 80 -2.70 18.67 11.16
C ARG A 80 -4.14 19.10 11.43
N GLU A 81 -4.88 19.59 10.43
CA GLU A 81 -6.32 19.87 10.54
C GLU A 81 -7.14 18.63 10.90
N ILE A 82 -6.69 17.44 10.49
CA ILE A 82 -7.34 16.16 10.81
C ILE A 82 -6.90 15.62 12.17
N VAL A 83 -5.58 15.55 12.41
CA VAL A 83 -5.00 14.78 13.53
C VAL A 83 -4.50 15.63 14.69
N GLY A 84 -4.46 16.96 14.56
CA GLY A 84 -3.79 17.85 15.52
C GLY A 84 -2.29 17.57 15.59
N ASP A 85 -1.75 17.41 16.79
CA ASP A 85 -0.37 16.94 17.03
C ASP A 85 -0.27 15.40 17.08
N ASN A 86 -1.35 14.69 16.73
CA ASN A 86 -1.44 13.22 16.76
C ASN A 86 -1.06 12.60 18.11
N ASN A 87 -1.74 13.01 19.19
CA ASN A 87 -1.54 12.46 20.54
C ASN A 87 -2.17 11.05 20.71
N THR A 88 -1.84 10.12 19.82
CA THR A 88 -2.35 8.74 19.81
C THR A 88 -1.24 7.75 19.45
N ASP A 89 -1.49 6.45 19.64
CA ASP A 89 -0.54 5.39 19.24
C ASP A 89 -0.52 5.13 17.72
N LEU A 90 -1.51 5.63 16.98
CA LEU A 90 -1.58 5.50 15.53
C LEU A 90 -0.55 6.42 14.88
N LYS A 91 0.40 5.86 14.15
CA LYS A 91 1.39 6.63 13.41
C LYS A 91 0.86 7.08 12.05
N ILE A 92 1.31 8.24 11.60
CA ILE A 92 0.91 8.81 10.30
C ILE A 92 1.97 8.50 9.26
N SER A 93 1.56 8.01 8.09
CA SER A 93 2.47 7.81 6.96
C SER A 93 2.00 8.49 5.68
N VAL A 94 2.93 8.75 4.79
CA VAL A 94 2.68 9.22 3.41
C VAL A 94 3.59 8.48 2.44
N MET A 95 3.17 8.40 1.17
CA MET A 95 3.95 7.81 0.10
C MET A 95 4.74 8.87 -0.68
N ALA A 96 5.99 8.58 -0.98
CA ALA A 96 6.87 9.37 -1.84
C ALA A 96 7.31 8.53 -3.03
N ASP A 97 6.83 8.86 -4.23
CA ASP A 97 7.20 8.19 -5.47
C ASP A 97 8.52 8.74 -6.00
N VAL A 98 9.48 7.86 -6.30
CA VAL A 98 10.74 8.24 -6.96
C VAL A 98 10.45 8.84 -8.34
N GLY A 99 11.00 10.03 -8.59
CA GLY A 99 10.79 10.80 -9.83
C GLY A 99 9.47 11.57 -9.89
N ARG A 100 8.65 11.53 -8.83
CA ARG A 100 7.34 12.22 -8.75
C ARG A 100 7.16 13.05 -7.48
N THR A 101 8.16 13.05 -6.61
CA THR A 101 8.21 13.76 -5.33
C THR A 101 9.44 14.67 -5.35
N ASP A 102 9.29 15.95 -5.04
CA ASP A 102 10.45 16.83 -4.80
C ASP A 102 10.83 16.74 -3.31
N PHE A 103 11.45 15.63 -2.94
CA PHE A 103 11.63 15.25 -1.53
C PHE A 103 12.51 16.22 -0.73
N LYS A 104 13.34 17.04 -1.38
CA LYS A 104 14.16 18.07 -0.71
C LYS A 104 13.35 19.33 -0.40
N LYS A 105 12.24 19.54 -1.10
CA LYS A 105 11.35 20.70 -0.95
C LYS A 105 10.08 20.36 -0.17
N ASP A 106 9.50 19.19 -0.43
CA ASP A 106 8.16 18.81 0.03
C ASP A 106 8.17 18.04 1.36
N ILE A 107 9.35 17.55 1.80
CA ILE A 107 9.53 16.86 3.08
C ILE A 107 10.37 17.75 4.00
N ILE A 108 9.72 18.26 5.05
CA ILE A 108 10.32 19.08 6.10
C ILE A 108 10.98 18.20 7.18
N PRO A 109 11.81 18.73 8.10
CA PRO A 109 12.37 17.93 9.20
C PRO A 109 11.29 17.24 10.06
N LYS A 110 11.54 16.00 10.52
CA LYS A 110 10.57 15.26 11.34
C LYS A 110 10.19 15.99 12.62
N SER A 111 11.09 16.78 13.21
CA SER A 111 10.81 17.60 14.41
C SER A 111 9.69 18.63 14.19
N GLU A 112 9.37 18.96 12.95
CA GLU A 112 8.33 19.93 12.58
C GLU A 112 7.09 19.24 11.99
N SER A 113 7.14 17.92 11.76
CA SER A 113 6.08 17.17 11.08
C SER A 113 5.32 16.20 11.98
N VAL A 114 4.00 16.11 11.79
CA VAL A 114 3.17 15.04 12.37
C VAL A 114 3.32 13.70 11.67
N ILE A 115 3.92 13.66 10.47
CA ILE A 115 4.16 12.43 9.73
C ILE A 115 5.27 11.65 10.43
N ASP A 116 5.06 10.37 10.71
CA ASP A 116 6.05 9.50 11.36
C ASP A 116 6.87 8.70 10.35
N MET A 117 6.22 8.28 9.25
CA MET A 117 6.81 7.37 8.28
C MET A 117 6.66 7.87 6.83
N ILE A 118 7.77 7.86 6.08
CA ILE A 118 7.79 8.07 4.64
C ILE A 118 7.94 6.71 3.94
N ARG A 119 6.98 6.38 3.08
CA ARG A 119 7.00 5.14 2.29
C ARG A 119 7.50 5.44 0.89
N VAL A 120 8.73 5.08 0.59
CA VAL A 120 9.35 5.37 -0.72
C VAL A 120 8.97 4.29 -1.72
N ALA A 121 8.24 4.64 -2.76
CA ALA A 121 7.85 3.72 -3.83
C ALA A 121 8.80 3.85 -5.03
N THR A 122 9.29 2.72 -5.53
CA THR A 122 10.27 2.69 -6.62
C THR A 122 10.06 1.49 -7.54
N TYR A 123 10.57 1.58 -8.76
CA TYR A 123 10.83 0.43 -9.63
C TYR A 123 12.27 -0.03 -9.45
N ILE A 124 12.59 -1.25 -9.89
CA ILE A 124 13.96 -1.82 -9.77
C ILE A 124 15.01 -0.94 -10.46
N ASN A 125 14.70 -0.41 -11.65
CA ASN A 125 15.60 0.43 -12.43
C ASN A 125 15.89 1.81 -11.79
N THR A 126 15.16 2.20 -10.75
CA THR A 126 15.28 3.52 -10.08
C THR A 126 15.80 3.41 -8.64
N ILE A 127 16.27 2.23 -8.24
CA ILE A 127 16.80 1.94 -6.90
C ILE A 127 17.87 2.92 -6.41
N PRO A 128 18.87 3.34 -7.22
CA PRO A 128 19.87 4.30 -6.74
C PRO A 128 19.25 5.63 -6.27
N ALA A 129 18.23 6.14 -6.97
CA ALA A 129 17.51 7.34 -6.57
C ALA A 129 16.62 7.09 -5.35
N ALA A 130 16.03 5.89 -5.22
CA ALA A 130 15.31 5.50 -4.03
C ALA A 130 16.20 5.52 -2.79
N ILE A 131 17.43 5.00 -2.89
CA ILE A 131 18.40 5.00 -1.78
C ILE A 131 18.75 6.43 -1.34
N GLU A 132 18.96 7.35 -2.27
CA GLU A 132 19.18 8.77 -1.93
C GLU A 132 18.00 9.34 -1.15
N MET A 133 16.78 9.17 -1.68
CA MET A 133 15.55 9.68 -1.04
C MET A 133 15.35 9.07 0.35
N ILE A 134 15.57 7.77 0.49
CA ILE A 134 15.43 7.05 1.77
C ILE A 134 16.41 7.58 2.79
N ASN A 135 17.69 7.71 2.42
CA ASN A 135 18.72 8.14 3.33
C ASN A 135 18.49 9.60 3.75
N TYR A 136 18.07 10.46 2.82
CA TYR A 136 17.69 11.83 3.12
C TYR A 136 16.53 11.91 4.14
N CYS A 137 15.44 11.16 3.92
CA CYS A 137 14.30 11.15 4.84
C CYS A 137 14.69 10.58 6.21
N ALA A 138 15.49 9.52 6.25
CA ALA A 138 15.97 8.95 7.51
C ALA A 138 16.87 9.93 8.27
N ASP A 139 17.74 10.67 7.58
CA ASP A 139 18.60 11.69 8.20
C ASP A 139 17.83 12.91 8.72
N MET A 140 16.63 13.15 8.20
CA MET A 140 15.68 14.12 8.77
C MET A 140 14.87 13.59 9.96
N GLY A 141 15.07 12.32 10.35
CA GLY A 141 14.48 11.71 11.54
C GLY A 141 13.22 10.88 11.29
N TYR A 142 12.82 10.63 10.04
CA TYR A 142 11.64 9.82 9.73
C TYR A 142 11.91 8.32 9.85
N GLU A 143 10.88 7.54 10.19
CA GLU A 143 10.83 6.14 9.80
C GLU A 143 10.70 6.07 8.27
N VAL A 144 11.45 5.19 7.63
CA VAL A 144 11.38 5.06 6.17
C VAL A 144 11.18 3.60 5.78
N THR A 145 10.29 3.38 4.82
CA THR A 145 10.11 2.08 4.16
C THR A 145 10.45 2.21 2.68
N ILE A 146 10.69 1.06 2.05
CA ILE A 146 10.77 0.97 0.59
C ILE A 146 9.76 -0.02 0.05
N ASN A 147 8.98 0.41 -0.93
CA ASN A 147 7.97 -0.35 -1.65
C ASN A 147 8.46 -0.59 -3.09
N ILE A 148 8.88 -1.82 -3.39
CA ILE A 148 9.38 -2.19 -4.73
C ILE A 148 8.19 -2.63 -5.57
N MET A 149 7.87 -1.86 -6.61
CA MET A 149 6.73 -2.10 -7.48
C MET A 149 7.05 -3.07 -8.62
N ALA A 150 6.01 -3.72 -9.15
CA ALA A 150 6.03 -4.59 -10.33
C ALA A 150 7.07 -5.73 -10.24
N ILE A 151 7.24 -6.32 -9.06
CA ILE A 151 8.20 -7.42 -8.84
C ILE A 151 7.87 -8.68 -9.63
N SER A 152 6.61 -8.85 -10.05
CA SER A 152 6.14 -9.97 -10.86
C SER A 152 6.67 -9.97 -12.29
N THR A 153 7.23 -8.84 -12.76
CA THR A 153 7.85 -8.73 -14.09
C THR A 153 9.38 -8.69 -14.03
N ALA A 154 9.96 -8.72 -12.83
CA ALA A 154 11.40 -8.73 -12.64
C ALA A 154 11.97 -10.14 -12.82
N SER A 155 13.17 -10.25 -13.39
CA SER A 155 13.90 -11.53 -13.33
C SER A 155 14.36 -11.81 -11.89
N GLU A 156 14.53 -13.08 -11.54
CA GLU A 156 14.96 -13.46 -10.17
C GLU A 156 16.30 -12.82 -9.79
N ASN A 157 17.25 -12.77 -10.73
CA ASN A 157 18.59 -12.20 -10.51
C ASN A 157 18.55 -10.68 -10.29
N GLU A 158 17.72 -9.96 -11.06
CA GLU A 158 17.55 -8.51 -10.88
C GLU A 158 16.95 -8.19 -9.52
N LEU A 159 15.95 -8.97 -9.10
CA LEU A 159 15.33 -8.80 -7.79
C LEU A 159 16.31 -9.10 -6.65
N ASP A 160 17.14 -10.14 -6.76
CA ASP A 160 18.16 -10.44 -5.75
C ASP A 160 19.18 -9.32 -5.60
N LEU A 161 19.71 -8.82 -6.71
CA LEU A 161 20.64 -7.69 -6.69
C LEU A 161 19.99 -6.44 -6.12
N ALA A 162 18.74 -6.16 -6.52
CA ALA A 162 17.95 -5.04 -6.02
C ALA A 162 17.78 -5.10 -4.50
N LEU A 163 17.34 -6.25 -3.97
CA LEU A 163 17.11 -6.44 -2.54
C LEU A 163 18.39 -6.29 -1.73
N GLU A 164 19.47 -6.92 -2.17
CA GLU A 164 20.78 -6.84 -1.50
C GLU A 164 21.30 -5.40 -1.49
N LEU A 165 21.25 -4.71 -2.64
CA LEU A 165 21.69 -3.32 -2.76
C LEU A 165 20.89 -2.38 -1.84
N LEU A 166 19.56 -2.49 -1.87
CA LEU A 166 18.66 -1.70 -1.04
C LEU A 166 18.87 -1.98 0.45
N ALA A 167 18.99 -3.24 0.84
CA ALA A 167 19.14 -3.60 2.22
C ALA A 167 20.50 -3.15 2.79
N ALA A 168 21.56 -3.23 1.98
CA ALA A 168 22.90 -2.84 2.39
C ALA A 168 23.12 -1.32 2.45
N GLN A 169 22.55 -0.56 1.51
CA GLN A 169 22.90 0.85 1.31
C GLN A 169 21.83 1.85 1.77
N SER A 170 20.60 1.39 2.04
CA SER A 170 19.52 2.26 2.51
C SER A 170 19.29 2.16 4.02
N LYS A 171 18.90 3.29 4.61
CA LYS A 171 18.45 3.40 6.01
C LYS A 171 16.98 2.97 6.20
N ALA A 172 16.31 2.42 5.17
CA ALA A 172 14.94 1.95 5.31
C ALA A 172 14.84 0.86 6.38
N SER A 173 13.85 0.99 7.27
CA SER A 173 13.58 0.05 8.35
C SER A 173 12.74 -1.15 7.91
N VAL A 174 11.95 -0.99 6.84
CA VAL A 174 11.05 -2.01 6.29
C VAL A 174 11.18 -2.10 4.77
N ILE A 175 11.28 -3.31 4.24
CA ILE A 175 11.25 -3.61 2.80
C ILE A 175 9.91 -4.27 2.46
N TYR A 176 9.14 -3.67 1.55
CA TYR A 176 7.82 -4.15 1.17
C TYR A 176 7.85 -5.00 -0.10
N LEU A 177 7.27 -6.19 -0.01
CA LEU A 177 6.85 -7.02 -1.14
C LEU A 177 5.52 -6.46 -1.66
N VAL A 178 5.49 -6.01 -2.91
CA VAL A 178 4.30 -5.39 -3.52
C VAL A 178 3.82 -6.22 -4.72
N ASP A 179 2.64 -6.80 -4.62
CA ASP A 179 1.95 -7.48 -5.73
C ASP A 179 1.20 -6.44 -6.58
N SER A 180 1.94 -5.57 -7.28
CA SER A 180 1.41 -4.37 -7.94
C SER A 180 0.33 -4.63 -9.00
N TYR A 181 0.35 -5.81 -9.62
CA TYR A 181 -0.59 -6.21 -10.67
C TYR A 181 -1.65 -7.20 -10.17
N GLY A 182 -1.58 -7.62 -8.91
CA GLY A 182 -2.47 -8.64 -8.35
C GLY A 182 -2.33 -9.98 -9.08
N SER A 183 -1.13 -10.29 -9.54
CA SER A 183 -0.83 -11.42 -10.43
C SER A 183 -0.20 -12.62 -9.69
N LEU A 184 0.29 -12.39 -8.47
CA LEU A 184 1.02 -13.40 -7.71
C LEU A 184 0.07 -14.37 -6.97
N TYR A 185 0.46 -15.65 -6.98
CA TYR A 185 -0.21 -16.71 -6.24
C TYR A 185 0.46 -16.97 -4.87
N PRO A 186 -0.24 -17.58 -3.90
CA PRO A 186 0.29 -17.80 -2.55
C PRO A 186 1.66 -18.51 -2.51
N GLU A 187 1.89 -19.50 -3.37
CA GLU A 187 3.18 -20.20 -3.44
C GLU A 187 4.32 -19.32 -3.99
N GLN A 188 4.02 -18.33 -4.82
CA GLN A 188 5.00 -17.33 -5.28
C GLN A 188 5.28 -16.33 -4.15
N ILE A 189 4.22 -15.87 -3.47
CA ILE A 189 4.34 -14.98 -2.30
C ILE A 189 5.19 -15.62 -1.21
N ARG A 190 4.97 -16.91 -0.88
CA ARG A 190 5.79 -17.65 0.08
C ARG A 190 7.27 -17.61 -0.28
N ARG A 191 7.61 -17.90 -1.54
CA ARG A 191 8.99 -17.92 -2.05
C ARG A 191 9.63 -16.53 -1.99
N LEU A 192 8.90 -15.51 -2.43
CA LEU A 192 9.35 -14.13 -2.42
C LEU A 192 9.52 -13.60 -0.99
N ALA A 193 8.57 -13.85 -0.10
CA ALA A 193 8.69 -13.41 1.28
C ALA A 193 9.84 -14.12 2.03
N ASP A 194 10.14 -15.40 1.76
CA ASP A 194 11.35 -16.06 2.31
C ASP A 194 12.64 -15.36 1.83
N LYS A 195 12.70 -14.97 0.55
CA LYS A 195 13.81 -14.19 -0.02
C LYS A 195 13.95 -12.82 0.66
N TYR A 196 12.86 -12.06 0.78
CA TYR A 196 12.85 -10.75 1.44
C TYR A 196 13.25 -10.86 2.92
N LEU A 197 12.75 -11.87 3.63
CA LEU A 197 13.04 -12.08 5.05
C LEU A 197 14.51 -12.42 5.29
N LYS A 198 15.13 -13.25 4.45
CA LYS A 198 16.57 -13.56 4.55
C LYS A 198 17.44 -12.31 4.40
N VAL A 199 17.13 -11.48 3.40
CA VAL A 199 17.85 -10.23 3.18
C VAL A 199 17.58 -9.24 4.32
N ALA A 200 16.33 -9.09 4.76
CA ALA A 200 15.98 -8.20 5.85
C ALA A 200 16.67 -8.60 7.16
N GLU A 201 16.67 -9.89 7.51
CA GLU A 201 17.33 -10.42 8.71
C GLU A 201 18.84 -10.15 8.72
N LYS A 202 19.51 -10.34 7.57
CA LYS A 202 20.94 -10.04 7.41
C LYS A 202 21.29 -8.58 7.74
N TYR A 203 20.37 -7.65 7.50
CA TYR A 203 20.58 -6.20 7.70
C TYR A 203 19.76 -5.61 8.86
N GLY A 204 19.13 -6.44 9.69
CA GLY A 204 18.34 -5.99 10.84
C GLY A 204 17.09 -5.17 10.45
N LYS A 205 16.47 -5.50 9.32
CA LYS A 205 15.27 -4.84 8.79
C LYS A 205 14.02 -5.72 8.96
N SER A 206 12.85 -5.11 8.82
CA SER A 206 11.56 -5.83 8.77
C SER A 206 11.06 -5.97 7.32
N VAL A 207 10.05 -6.83 7.12
CA VAL A 207 9.39 -7.01 5.82
C VAL A 207 7.91 -6.64 5.92
N GLY A 208 7.39 -6.01 4.88
CA GLY A 208 5.97 -5.75 4.69
C GLY A 208 5.39 -6.40 3.43
N ILE A 209 4.07 -6.52 3.37
CA ILE A 209 3.30 -7.03 2.23
C ILE A 209 2.22 -6.04 1.85
N HIS A 210 2.12 -5.75 0.54
CA HIS A 210 1.04 -5.00 -0.07
C HIS A 210 0.48 -5.80 -1.24
N ALA A 211 -0.74 -6.32 -1.11
CA ALA A 211 -1.34 -7.22 -2.09
C ALA A 211 -2.59 -6.62 -2.74
N HIS A 212 -2.66 -6.70 -4.07
CA HIS A 212 -3.82 -6.29 -4.84
C HIS A 212 -4.78 -7.46 -5.10
N ASN A 213 -6.05 -7.14 -5.30
CA ASN A 213 -7.14 -8.13 -5.25
C ASN A 213 -7.67 -8.54 -6.63
N ASN A 214 -6.88 -8.39 -7.70
CA ASN A 214 -7.27 -8.70 -9.09
C ASN A 214 -7.81 -10.11 -9.29
N GLN A 215 -7.23 -11.08 -8.57
CA GLN A 215 -7.63 -12.49 -8.61
C GLN A 215 -8.35 -12.94 -7.33
N GLN A 216 -8.84 -12.00 -6.51
CA GLN A 216 -9.34 -12.27 -5.14
C GLN A 216 -8.31 -12.88 -4.18
N LEU A 217 -7.02 -12.71 -4.47
CA LEU A 217 -5.93 -13.30 -3.68
C LEU A 217 -5.29 -12.34 -2.68
N ALA A 218 -5.73 -11.08 -2.57
CA ALA A 218 -5.04 -10.12 -1.71
C ALA A 218 -4.97 -10.60 -0.25
N PHE A 219 -6.10 -11.05 0.31
CA PHE A 219 -6.14 -11.59 1.67
C PHE A 219 -5.31 -12.88 1.81
N ALA A 220 -5.45 -13.81 0.85
CA ALA A 220 -4.70 -15.06 0.84
C ALA A 220 -3.18 -14.82 0.82
N ASN A 221 -2.73 -13.91 -0.03
CA ASN A 221 -1.32 -13.52 -0.17
C ASN A 221 -0.82 -12.81 1.10
N THR A 222 -1.63 -11.91 1.69
CA THR A 222 -1.27 -11.24 2.96
C THR A 222 -1.08 -12.24 4.10
N ILE A 223 -2.00 -13.17 4.31
CA ILE A 223 -1.88 -14.16 5.40
C ILE A 223 -0.77 -15.18 5.13
N GLU A 224 -0.55 -15.55 3.88
CA GLU A 224 0.54 -16.44 3.48
C GLU A 224 1.90 -15.82 3.82
N ALA A 225 2.15 -14.57 3.42
CA ALA A 225 3.36 -13.83 3.79
C ALA A 225 3.50 -13.68 5.32
N CYS A 226 2.39 -13.39 6.01
CA CYS A 226 2.36 -13.23 7.46
C CYS A 226 2.84 -14.50 8.19
N THR A 227 2.41 -15.69 7.76
CA THR A 227 2.75 -16.96 8.42
C THR A 227 4.24 -17.28 8.45
N ILE A 228 4.98 -16.82 7.43
CA ILE A 228 6.42 -17.06 7.34
C ILE A 228 7.25 -15.95 7.99
N GLY A 229 6.61 -14.89 8.49
CA GLY A 229 7.26 -13.88 9.33
C GLY A 229 7.23 -12.46 8.80
N VAL A 230 6.47 -12.15 7.75
CA VAL A 230 6.21 -10.76 7.35
C VAL A 230 5.34 -10.08 8.39
N SER A 231 5.78 -8.90 8.86
CA SER A 231 5.18 -8.24 10.02
C SER A 231 4.31 -7.04 9.67
N TYR A 232 4.59 -6.33 8.55
CA TYR A 232 3.80 -5.16 8.13
C TYR A 232 2.76 -5.56 7.09
N LEU A 233 1.48 -5.43 7.43
CA LEU A 233 0.37 -5.90 6.59
C LEU A 233 -0.47 -4.70 6.14
N ASP A 234 -0.42 -4.39 4.85
CA ASP A 234 -1.23 -3.32 4.28
C ASP A 234 -2.68 -3.79 4.05
N VAL A 235 -3.63 -2.93 4.39
CA VAL A 235 -5.07 -3.14 4.17
C VAL A 235 -5.77 -1.85 3.79
N THR A 236 -6.99 -1.95 3.27
CA THR A 236 -7.88 -0.81 3.10
C THR A 236 -9.32 -1.17 3.46
N MET A 237 -10.10 -0.17 3.86
CA MET A 237 -11.53 -0.29 4.17
C MET A 237 -12.28 -0.80 2.93
N SER A 238 -13.02 -1.92 3.06
CA SER A 238 -13.72 -2.54 1.93
C SER A 238 -12.86 -2.81 0.71
N GLY A 239 -11.55 -3.05 0.93
CA GLY A 239 -10.58 -3.31 -0.12
C GLY A 239 -10.42 -2.15 -1.10
N MET A 240 -10.79 -0.92 -0.75
CA MET A 240 -10.67 0.24 -1.66
C MET A 240 -9.23 0.44 -2.14
N GLY A 241 -9.06 0.67 -3.44
CA GLY A 241 -7.76 0.80 -4.06
C GLY A 241 -7.84 0.76 -5.57
N ARG A 242 -6.72 0.98 -6.24
CA ARG A 242 -6.66 1.00 -7.71
C ARG A 242 -7.20 -0.30 -8.30
N GLY A 243 -8.08 -0.18 -9.29
CA GLY A 243 -8.63 -1.32 -10.04
C GLY A 243 -9.38 -2.28 -9.13
N ALA A 244 -8.86 -3.51 -8.99
CA ALA A 244 -9.51 -4.52 -8.18
C ALA A 244 -9.40 -4.30 -6.65
N GLY A 245 -8.62 -3.32 -6.22
CA GLY A 245 -8.47 -2.98 -4.81
C GLY A 245 -7.39 -3.79 -4.10
N ASN A 246 -7.47 -3.81 -2.77
CA ASN A 246 -6.44 -4.35 -1.86
C ASN A 246 -7.00 -5.40 -0.89
N CYS A 247 -6.15 -5.87 0.02
CA CYS A 247 -6.57 -6.67 1.17
C CYS A 247 -7.57 -5.90 2.05
N TYR A 248 -8.66 -6.55 2.42
CA TYR A 248 -9.76 -5.93 3.15
C TYR A 248 -9.41 -5.81 4.64
N SER A 249 -9.50 -4.59 5.17
CA SER A 249 -9.22 -4.31 6.58
C SER A 249 -10.16 -5.10 7.49
N GLU A 250 -11.46 -5.12 7.20
CA GLU A 250 -12.46 -5.88 7.96
C GLU A 250 -12.16 -7.38 8.02
N LEU A 251 -11.60 -7.94 6.93
CA LEU A 251 -11.28 -9.35 6.83
C LEU A 251 -10.01 -9.68 7.64
N LEU A 252 -8.95 -8.87 7.48
CA LEU A 252 -7.71 -9.08 8.22
C LEU A 252 -7.89 -8.86 9.72
N MET A 253 -8.63 -7.81 10.13
CA MET A 253 -8.87 -7.51 11.53
C MET A 253 -9.69 -8.61 12.24
N GLY A 254 -10.63 -9.24 11.54
CA GLY A 254 -11.36 -10.39 12.07
C GLY A 254 -10.54 -11.69 12.12
N PHE A 255 -9.50 -11.79 11.30
CA PHE A 255 -8.63 -12.94 11.20
C PHE A 255 -7.53 -12.95 12.28
N LEU A 256 -6.85 -11.82 12.48
CA LEU A 256 -5.72 -11.71 13.40
C LEU A 256 -6.12 -12.03 14.85
N ARG A 257 -5.24 -12.74 15.57
CA ARG A 257 -5.46 -13.11 16.98
C ARG A 257 -4.92 -12.09 17.98
N ASN A 258 -4.40 -10.97 17.50
CA ASN A 258 -3.87 -9.92 18.36
C ASN A 258 -5.03 -9.15 19.01
N PRO A 259 -5.16 -9.15 20.35
CA PRO A 259 -6.30 -8.54 21.04
C PRO A 259 -6.35 -7.02 20.90
N LYS A 260 -5.26 -6.40 20.42
CA LYS A 260 -5.22 -4.96 20.13
C LYS A 260 -6.12 -4.57 18.96
N TYR A 261 -6.29 -5.45 17.98
CA TYR A 261 -7.08 -5.17 16.78
C TYR A 261 -8.56 -5.39 17.02
N ARG A 262 -9.38 -4.41 16.64
CA ARG A 262 -10.82 -4.44 16.86
C ARG A 262 -11.57 -4.20 15.55
N ILE A 263 -12.41 -5.16 15.17
CA ILE A 263 -13.18 -5.08 13.93
C ILE A 263 -14.38 -4.11 14.01
N SER A 264 -14.96 -3.87 15.19
CA SER A 264 -16.19 -3.06 15.30
C SER A 264 -16.07 -1.62 14.77
N PRO A 265 -15.00 -0.85 15.07
CA PRO A 265 -14.81 0.48 14.49
C PRO A 265 -14.68 0.47 12.97
N VAL A 266 -14.02 -0.55 12.40
CA VAL A 266 -13.87 -0.76 10.95
C VAL A 266 -15.25 -0.96 10.31
N LEU A 267 -16.09 -1.83 10.89
CA LEU A 267 -17.45 -2.07 10.37
C LEU A 267 -18.33 -0.82 10.42
N LYS A 268 -18.26 -0.04 11.50
CA LYS A 268 -18.98 1.24 11.60
C LYS A 268 -18.55 2.23 10.53
N PHE A 269 -17.24 2.30 10.22
CA PHE A 269 -16.73 3.13 9.14
C PHE A 269 -17.25 2.66 7.78
N VAL A 270 -17.24 1.34 7.54
CA VAL A 270 -17.79 0.73 6.33
C VAL A 270 -19.26 1.07 6.14
N GLU A 271 -20.08 0.92 7.18
CA GLU A 271 -21.51 1.26 7.17
C GLU A 271 -21.74 2.74 6.86
N LYS A 272 -20.98 3.64 7.51
CA LYS A 272 -21.17 5.08 7.40
C LYS A 272 -20.67 5.66 6.08
N HIS A 273 -19.53 5.18 5.57
CA HIS A 273 -18.82 5.82 4.46
C HIS A 273 -18.72 4.94 3.23
N MET A 274 -18.26 3.69 3.37
CA MET A 274 -17.96 2.83 2.22
C MET A 274 -19.23 2.36 1.51
N VAL A 275 -20.29 2.02 2.26
CA VAL A 275 -21.58 1.61 1.69
C VAL A 275 -22.23 2.75 0.89
N PRO A 276 -22.36 3.99 1.42
CA PRO A 276 -22.82 5.12 0.62
C PRO A 276 -21.92 5.42 -0.59
N LEU A 277 -20.60 5.33 -0.46
CA LEU A 277 -19.67 5.58 -1.56
C LEU A 277 -19.88 4.63 -2.74
N LYS A 278 -20.05 3.32 -2.47
CA LYS A 278 -20.43 2.33 -3.49
C LYS A 278 -21.78 2.64 -4.13
N LYS A 279 -22.77 3.03 -3.33
CA LYS A 279 -24.12 3.41 -3.83
C LYS A 279 -24.09 4.68 -4.70
N ALA A 280 -23.14 5.58 -4.46
CA ALA A 280 -22.93 6.78 -5.27
C ALA A 280 -22.28 6.49 -6.63
N GLY A 281 -21.91 5.22 -6.91
CA GLY A 281 -21.37 4.81 -8.20
C GLY A 281 -19.84 4.81 -8.28
N VAL A 282 -19.14 4.99 -7.17
CA VAL A 282 -17.68 4.82 -7.14
C VAL A 282 -17.35 3.33 -7.27
N VAL A 283 -16.54 2.98 -8.27
CA VAL A 283 -16.26 1.59 -8.64
C VAL A 283 -14.84 1.19 -8.27
N TRP A 284 -14.72 0.11 -7.51
CA TRP A 284 -13.50 -0.66 -7.31
C TRP A 284 -13.88 -2.10 -6.97
N GLY A 285 -12.90 -3.00 -7.03
CA GLY A 285 -13.10 -4.40 -6.66
C GLY A 285 -12.84 -5.36 -7.81
N CYS A 286 -12.62 -6.63 -7.46
CA CYS A 286 -12.41 -7.68 -8.45
C CYS A 286 -13.59 -7.76 -9.41
N ASP A 287 -13.29 -7.69 -10.70
CA ASP A 287 -14.23 -7.81 -11.82
C ASP A 287 -13.49 -8.37 -13.05
N VAL A 288 -14.20 -8.77 -14.10
CA VAL A 288 -13.69 -9.59 -15.20
C VAL A 288 -12.48 -8.94 -15.88
N GLN A 289 -12.55 -7.64 -16.20
CA GLN A 289 -11.45 -6.88 -16.81
C GLN A 289 -10.20 -6.83 -15.94
N TYR A 290 -10.35 -6.72 -14.61
CA TYR A 290 -9.22 -6.67 -13.70
C TYR A 290 -8.59 -8.05 -13.50
N MET A 291 -9.42 -9.09 -13.47
CA MET A 291 -8.98 -10.50 -13.47
C MET A 291 -8.18 -10.81 -14.73
N ILE A 292 -8.65 -10.38 -15.91
CA ILE A 292 -7.92 -10.54 -17.18
C ILE A 292 -6.51 -9.91 -17.08
N THR A 293 -6.41 -8.66 -16.64
CA THR A 293 -5.09 -8.00 -16.51
C THR A 293 -4.22 -8.62 -15.41
N GLY A 294 -4.81 -9.12 -14.33
CA GLY A 294 -4.08 -9.81 -13.26
C GLY A 294 -3.48 -11.14 -13.75
N ASN A 295 -4.28 -11.94 -14.47
CA ASN A 295 -3.83 -13.21 -15.07
C ASN A 295 -2.73 -12.99 -16.11
N ALA A 296 -2.86 -11.94 -16.92
CA ALA A 296 -1.86 -11.56 -17.92
C ALA A 296 -0.64 -10.83 -17.33
N ASN A 297 -0.58 -10.63 -16.00
CA ASN A 297 0.50 -9.92 -15.32
C ASN A 297 0.77 -8.51 -15.90
N GLN A 298 -0.28 -7.79 -16.25
CA GLN A 298 -0.20 -6.45 -16.84
C GLN A 298 -0.68 -5.35 -15.88
N HIS A 299 -0.16 -4.14 -16.07
CA HIS A 299 -0.62 -2.99 -15.33
C HIS A 299 -2.14 -2.77 -15.54
N PRO A 300 -2.94 -2.49 -14.49
CA PRO A 300 -4.41 -2.43 -14.59
C PRO A 300 -4.97 -1.23 -15.38
N ARG A 301 -4.12 -0.47 -16.09
CA ARG A 301 -4.53 0.78 -16.76
C ARG A 301 -5.53 0.49 -17.89
N THR A 302 -5.30 -0.58 -18.64
CA THR A 302 -6.19 -1.01 -19.73
C THR A 302 -7.54 -1.47 -19.19
N ALA A 303 -7.56 -2.19 -18.07
CA ALA A 303 -8.80 -2.59 -17.39
C ALA A 303 -9.56 -1.40 -16.79
N ILE A 304 -8.86 -0.39 -16.24
CA ILE A 304 -9.49 0.86 -15.77
C ILE A 304 -10.15 1.61 -16.94
N ALA A 305 -9.45 1.72 -18.08
CA ALA A 305 -10.01 2.32 -19.29
C ALA A 305 -11.24 1.54 -19.79
N PHE A 306 -11.17 0.20 -19.80
CA PHE A 306 -12.29 -0.67 -20.16
C PHE A 306 -13.53 -0.37 -19.31
N THR A 307 -13.37 -0.20 -17.98
CA THR A 307 -14.46 0.17 -17.09
C THR A 307 -14.98 1.58 -17.35
N ALA A 308 -14.08 2.56 -17.55
CA ALA A 308 -14.46 3.95 -17.83
C ALA A 308 -15.23 4.09 -19.15
N ASP A 309 -14.88 3.28 -20.16
CA ASP A 309 -15.53 3.25 -21.47
C ASP A 309 -16.87 2.46 -21.46
N GLY A 310 -17.25 1.86 -20.32
CA GLY A 310 -18.46 1.05 -20.20
C GLY A 310 -18.46 -0.20 -21.09
N ARG A 311 -17.27 -0.71 -21.42
CA ARG A 311 -17.13 -1.89 -22.29
C ARG A 311 -17.61 -3.16 -21.59
N THR A 312 -18.05 -4.13 -22.38
CA THR A 312 -18.48 -5.45 -21.92
C THR A 312 -18.00 -6.59 -22.83
N ASP A 313 -17.16 -6.28 -23.82
CA ASP A 313 -16.64 -7.21 -24.81
C ASP A 313 -15.39 -7.95 -24.28
N TYR A 314 -15.57 -8.70 -23.19
CA TYR A 314 -14.47 -9.32 -22.44
C TYR A 314 -13.59 -10.26 -23.26
N ASP A 315 -14.15 -11.01 -24.20
CA ASP A 315 -13.38 -11.93 -25.06
C ASP A 315 -12.45 -11.19 -26.02
N ASN A 316 -12.93 -10.10 -26.63
CA ASN A 316 -12.12 -9.22 -27.45
C ASN A 316 -11.06 -8.50 -26.62
N PHE A 317 -11.41 -8.05 -25.40
CA PHE A 317 -10.45 -7.47 -24.48
C PHE A 317 -9.37 -8.47 -24.06
N TYR A 318 -9.74 -9.70 -23.69
CA TYR A 318 -8.79 -10.78 -23.40
C TYR A 318 -7.84 -11.02 -24.57
N THR A 319 -8.39 -11.19 -25.78
CA THR A 319 -7.59 -11.33 -27.00
C THR A 319 -6.63 -10.15 -27.18
N GLN A 320 -7.08 -8.91 -27.03
CA GLN A 320 -6.23 -7.71 -27.12
C GLN A 320 -5.09 -7.72 -26.11
N ILE A 321 -5.34 -8.18 -24.89
CA ILE A 321 -4.34 -8.19 -23.80
C ILE A 321 -3.29 -9.28 -24.03
N THR A 322 -3.68 -10.46 -24.50
CA THR A 322 -2.77 -11.61 -24.68
C THR A 322 -2.11 -11.70 -26.05
N SER A 323 -2.60 -10.97 -27.06
CA SER A 323 -2.02 -11.00 -28.43
C SER A 323 -0.69 -10.27 -28.57
N TYR A 324 -0.23 -9.56 -27.52
CA TYR A 324 1.06 -8.87 -27.47
C TYR A 324 2.16 -9.68 -26.78
N GLU A 325 1.93 -10.96 -26.45
CA GLU A 325 2.93 -11.90 -25.94
C GLU A 325 3.70 -12.64 -27.05
#